data_AF-A0A563D5Q8-F1
#
_entry.id   AF-A0A563D5Q8-F1
#
_cell.length_a   1.000
_cell.length_b   1.000
_cell.length_c   1.000
_cell.angle_alpha   90.00
_cell.angle_beta   90.00
_cell.angle_gamma   90.00
#
_symmetry.space_group_name_H-M   'P 1'
#
loop_
_entity.id
_entity.type
_entity.pdbx_description
1 polymer ?
#
loop_
_entity_poly.entity_id
_entity_poly.type
_entity_poly.pdbx_seq_one_letter_code
_entity_poly.pdbx_strand_id
1 'polypeptide(L)'
;MMSGNNPNGEMVVYVGDDGKPQIQARLQDENMWLTQVQLAQVFQTTRQNIGQHIKNIYEEKELDSSATIKKFFIVQTEGDREVSRTIEHYSLDMVLALGYRVKSNIATNFRIWATCAGKG
;
A
#
# COMPACT_ATOMS: atom_id res chain seq x y z
N MET A 1 29.64 6.50 4.11
CA MET A 1 28.38 7.28 4.19
C MET A 1 27.41 6.47 5.03
N MET A 2 26.66 7.12 5.91
CA MET A 2 26.00 6.50 7.06
C MET A 2 24.93 5.48 6.66
N SER A 3 25.13 4.21 7.02
CA SER A 3 24.07 3.21 7.08
C SER A 3 23.17 3.53 8.27
N GLY A 4 22.23 4.45 8.07
CA GLY A 4 21.14 4.67 9.00
C GLY A 4 20.22 3.45 8.95
N ASN A 5 20.11 2.74 10.06
CA ASN A 5 19.03 1.81 10.32
C ASN A 5 17.71 2.60 10.18
N ASN A 6 17.06 2.55 9.01
CA ASN A 6 15.80 3.25 8.77
C ASN A 6 14.66 2.30 9.17
N PRO A 7 14.07 2.42 10.38
CA PRO A 7 12.94 1.57 10.79
C PRO A 7 11.72 1.74 9.86
N ASN A 8 11.76 2.73 8.97
CA ASN A 8 10.69 3.10 8.07
C ASN A 8 10.71 2.44 6.67
N GLY A 9 11.67 1.55 6.37
CA GLY A 9 11.80 0.98 5.01
C GLY A 9 12.11 2.05 3.96
N GLU A 10 12.23 1.64 2.70
CA GLU A 10 12.37 2.59 1.59
C GLU A 10 10.98 3.08 1.17
N MET A 11 10.85 4.36 0.81
CA MET A 11 9.57 4.94 0.40
C MET A 11 9.66 5.33 -1.06
N VAL A 12 8.71 4.89 -1.85
CA VAL A 12 8.60 5.18 -3.28
C VAL A 12 7.34 5.98 -3.56
N VAL A 13 7.42 6.87 -4.55
CA VAL A 13 6.30 7.73 -4.94
C VAL A 13 5.93 7.41 -6.38
N TYR A 14 4.69 6.99 -6.56
CA TYR A 14 4.07 6.93 -7.87
C TYR A 14 3.56 8.32 -8.24
N VAL A 15 4.12 8.85 -9.34
CA VAL A 15 3.73 10.12 -9.94
C VAL A 15 2.81 9.80 -11.11
N GLY A 16 1.63 10.42 -11.13
CA GLY A 16 0.68 10.24 -12.23
C GLY A 16 1.14 10.94 -13.51
N ASP A 17 0.42 10.69 -14.61
CA ASP A 17 0.70 11.31 -15.91
C ASP A 17 0.59 12.85 -15.88
N ASP A 18 -0.07 13.41 -14.86
CA ASP A 18 -0.17 14.85 -14.59
C ASP A 18 1.06 15.44 -13.88
N GLY A 19 2.09 14.63 -13.61
CA GLY A 19 3.31 15.03 -12.94
C GLY A 19 3.14 15.25 -11.43
N LYS A 20 1.97 14.95 -10.85
CA LYS A 20 1.72 15.13 -9.42
C LYS A 20 1.93 13.81 -8.65
N PRO A 21 2.48 13.86 -7.43
CA PRO A 21 2.51 12.70 -6.55
C PRO A 21 1.09 12.20 -6.30
N GLN A 22 0.79 10.96 -6.70
CA GLN A 22 -0.54 10.37 -6.53
C GLN A 22 -0.56 9.42 -5.34
N ILE A 23 0.46 8.56 -5.23
CA ILE A 23 0.49 7.49 -4.22
C ILE A 23 1.91 7.33 -3.68
N GLN A 24 2.06 7.35 -2.37
CA GLN A 24 3.31 6.98 -1.69
C GLN A 24 3.17 5.55 -1.19
N ALA A 25 4.13 4.68 -1.51
CA ALA A 25 4.13 3.29 -1.07
C ALA A 25 5.45 2.97 -0.37
N ARG A 26 5.40 1.97 0.51
CA ARG A 26 6.55 1.52 1.28
C ARG A 26 7.15 0.28 0.65
N LEU A 27 8.44 0.31 0.32
CA LEU A 27 9.20 -0.85 -0.10
C LEU A 27 9.87 -1.49 1.12
N GLN A 28 9.59 -2.79 1.29
CA GLN A 28 10.27 -3.61 2.27
C GLN A 28 10.20 -5.08 1.87
N ASP A 29 11.30 -5.80 2.07
CA ASP A 29 11.44 -7.23 1.75
C ASP A 29 11.09 -7.50 0.28
N GLU A 30 11.60 -6.65 -0.63
CA GLU A 30 11.34 -6.70 -2.08
C GLU A 30 9.85 -6.61 -2.47
N ASN A 31 8.99 -6.23 -1.52
CA ASN A 31 7.57 -6.07 -1.73
C ASN A 31 7.14 -4.62 -1.45
N MET A 32 6.03 -4.24 -2.05
CA MET A 32 5.42 -2.94 -1.88
C MET A 32 4.19 -3.05 -0.99
N TRP A 33 4.14 -2.16 -0.01
CA TRP A 33 3.14 -2.13 1.05
C TRP A 33 2.37 -0.83 1.00
N LEU A 34 1.04 -0.92 0.89
CA LEU A 34 0.13 0.21 0.83
C LEU A 34 -0.91 0.15 1.96
N THR A 35 -1.21 1.29 2.56
CA THR A 35 -2.34 1.40 3.48
C THR A 35 -3.67 1.31 2.74
N GLN A 36 -4.75 0.99 3.46
CA GLN A 36 -6.10 0.97 2.91
C GLN A 36 -6.53 2.30 2.24
N VAL A 37 -6.02 3.42 2.77
CA VAL A 37 -6.29 4.77 2.22
C VAL A 37 -5.60 4.94 0.87
N GLN A 38 -4.35 4.49 0.74
CA GLN A 38 -3.61 4.54 -0.51
C GLN A 38 -4.23 3.62 -1.56
N LEU A 39 -4.69 2.42 -1.17
CA LEU A 39 -5.47 1.56 -2.07
C LEU A 39 -6.72 2.27 -2.58
N ALA A 40 -7.44 3.00 -1.72
CA ALA A 40 -8.61 3.77 -2.14
C ALA A 40 -8.25 4.84 -3.19
N GLN A 41 -7.07 5.46 -3.08
CA GLN A 41 -6.54 6.40 -4.09
C GLN A 41 -6.22 5.71 -5.41
N VAL A 42 -5.50 4.56 -5.37
CA VAL A 42 -5.17 3.73 -6.56
C VAL A 42 -6.43 3.39 -7.35
N PHE A 43 -7.48 2.96 -6.64
CA PHE A 43 -8.73 2.50 -7.24
C PHE A 43 -9.78 3.59 -7.41
N GLN A 44 -9.48 4.85 -7.06
CA GLN A 44 -10.41 5.98 -7.10
C GLN A 44 -11.77 5.65 -6.47
N THR A 45 -11.75 5.02 -5.29
CA THR A 45 -12.94 4.58 -4.58
C THR A 45 -12.86 4.95 -3.10
N THR A 46 -13.84 4.55 -2.29
CA THR A 46 -13.84 4.84 -0.86
C THR A 46 -13.03 3.79 -0.10
N ARG A 47 -12.44 4.20 1.04
CA ARG A 47 -11.78 3.28 1.98
C ARG A 47 -12.71 2.14 2.41
N GLN A 48 -14.00 2.45 2.61
CA GLN A 48 -15.01 1.46 2.99
C GLN A 48 -15.21 0.41 1.89
N ASN A 49 -15.29 0.83 0.62
CA ASN A 49 -15.43 -0.09 -0.50
C ASN A 49 -14.21 -1.01 -0.64
N ILE A 50 -13.00 -0.45 -0.48
CA ILE A 50 -11.77 -1.26 -0.41
C ILE A 50 -11.85 -2.29 0.73
N GLY A 51 -12.27 -1.87 1.93
CA GLY A 51 -12.44 -2.79 3.06
C GLY A 51 -13.40 -3.94 2.77
N GLN A 52 -14.51 -3.67 2.09
CA GLN A 52 -15.46 -4.70 1.71
C GLN A 52 -14.83 -5.70 0.72
N HIS A 53 -14.13 -5.22 -0.31
CA HIS A 53 -13.48 -6.13 -1.26
C HIS A 53 -12.36 -6.95 -0.63
N ILE A 54 -11.54 -6.36 0.26
CA ILE A 54 -10.50 -7.08 1.00
C ILE A 54 -11.13 -8.21 1.83
N LYS A 55 -12.24 -7.92 2.53
CA LYS A 55 -12.96 -8.93 3.30
C LYS A 55 -13.43 -10.08 2.40
N ASN A 56 -14.05 -9.78 1.27
CA ASN A 56 -14.53 -10.79 0.34
C ASN A 56 -13.39 -11.66 -0.22
N ILE A 57 -12.24 -11.06 -0.57
CA ILE A 57 -11.05 -11.77 -1.06
C ILE A 57 -10.59 -12.84 -0.06
N TYR A 58 -10.60 -12.51 1.23
CA TYR A 58 -10.23 -13.47 2.28
C TYR A 58 -11.33 -14.52 2.54
N GLU A 59 -12.60 -14.14 2.50
CA GLU A 59 -13.72 -15.08 2.64
C GLU A 59 -13.76 -16.09 1.49
N GLU A 60 -13.41 -15.66 0.27
CA GLU A 60 -13.26 -16.48 -0.93
C GLU A 60 -11.94 -17.28 -0.94
N LYS A 61 -11.06 -17.07 0.05
CA LYS A 61 -9.74 -17.73 0.19
C LYS A 61 -8.82 -17.54 -1.02
N GLU A 62 -8.97 -16.44 -1.75
CA GLU A 62 -8.08 -16.12 -2.88
C GLU A 62 -6.68 -15.71 -2.41
N LEU A 63 -6.61 -15.05 -1.26
CA LEU A 63 -5.37 -14.65 -0.61
C LEU A 63 -5.37 -15.08 0.85
N ASP A 64 -4.17 -15.25 1.40
CA ASP A 64 -3.96 -15.48 2.83
C ASP A 64 -3.52 -14.18 3.51
N SER A 65 -4.18 -13.81 4.61
CA SER A 65 -3.91 -12.56 5.30
C SER A 65 -2.54 -12.51 5.97
N SER A 66 -1.94 -13.65 6.32
CA SER A 66 -0.60 -13.71 6.89
C SER A 66 0.50 -13.38 5.89
N ALA A 67 0.26 -13.64 4.59
CA ALA A 67 1.19 -13.34 3.51
C ALA A 67 0.98 -11.94 2.91
N THR A 68 -0.20 -11.36 3.09
CA THR A 68 -0.63 -10.14 2.36
C THR A 68 -0.88 -8.92 3.23
N ILE A 69 -0.78 -9.07 4.56
CA ILE A 69 -0.86 -7.97 5.53
C ILE A 69 0.44 -7.85 6.31
N LYS A 70 0.95 -6.63 6.41
CA LYS A 70 2.03 -6.27 7.34
C LYS A 70 1.61 -5.12 8.23
N LYS A 71 1.89 -5.26 9.53
CA LYS A 71 1.58 -4.24 10.54
C LYS A 71 2.81 -3.38 10.78
N PHE A 72 2.66 -2.09 10.55
CA PHE A 72 3.72 -1.11 10.75
C PHE A 72 3.40 -0.21 11.94
N PHE A 73 4.40 0.02 12.79
CA PHE A 73 4.31 0.98 13.87
C PHE A 73 4.61 2.37 13.32
N ILE A 74 3.68 3.29 13.55
CA ILE A 74 3.85 4.70 13.26
C ILE A 74 3.82 5.42 14.58
N VAL A 75 4.96 6.04 14.92
CA VAL A 75 5.08 6.92 16.08
C VAL A 75 4.83 8.35 15.61
N GLN A 76 3.84 9.01 16.21
CA GLN A 76 3.56 10.41 15.99
C GLN A 76 3.61 11.15 17.31
N THR A 77 4.25 12.32 17.32
CA THR A 77 4.23 13.21 18.49
C THR A 77 2.98 14.07 18.43
N GLU A 78 2.02 13.83 19.34
CA GLU A 78 0.81 14.63 19.51
C GLU A 78 0.96 15.47 20.80
N GLY A 79 1.33 16.74 20.65
CA GLY A 79 1.67 17.63 21.78
C GLY A 79 2.98 17.18 22.46
N ASP A 80 2.94 16.94 23.78
CA ASP A 80 4.08 16.43 24.55
C ASP A 80 4.15 14.89 24.63
N ARG A 81 3.27 14.17 23.93
CA ARG A 81 3.15 12.70 24.02
C ARG A 81 3.47 12.02 22.70
N GLU A 82 4.27 10.96 22.76
CA GLU A 82 4.43 10.04 21.63
C GLU A 82 3.27 9.04 21.61
N VAL A 83 2.55 9.01 20.49
CA VAL A 83 1.44 8.09 20.23
C VAL A 83 1.89 7.10 19.16
N SER A 84 2.02 5.84 19.54
CA SER A 84 2.27 4.74 18.62
C SER A 84 0.95 4.16 18.12
N ARG A 85 0.77 4.11 16.80
CA ARG A 85 -0.37 3.42 16.17
C ARG A 85 0.13 2.33 15.24
N THR A 86 -0.58 1.20 15.25
CA THR A 86 -0.32 0.10 14.33
C THR A 86 -1.22 0.26 13.11
N ILE A 87 -0.62 0.43 11.93
CA ILE A 87 -1.36 0.55 10.67
C ILE A 87 -1.10 -0.68 9.81
N GLU A 88 -2.19 -1.29 9.36
CA GLU A 88 -2.16 -2.38 8.39
C GLU A 88 -1.80 -1.85 7.00
N HIS A 89 -0.82 -2.50 6.39
CA HIS A 89 -0.45 -2.30 5.01
C HIS A 89 -0.64 -3.61 4.27
N TYR A 90 -1.02 -3.49 3.00
CA TYR A 90 -1.35 -4.59 2.12
C TYR A 90 -0.31 -4.70 1.02
N SER A 91 0.04 -5.93 0.65
CA SER A 91 1.06 -6.23 -0.35
C SER A 91 0.61 -5.88 -1.78
N LEU A 92 1.55 -5.96 -2.72
CA LEU A 92 1.25 -5.82 -4.14
C LEU A 92 0.20 -6.86 -4.63
N ASP A 93 0.20 -8.08 -4.09
CA ASP A 93 -0.79 -9.11 -4.44
C ASP A 93 -2.21 -8.66 -4.12
N MET A 94 -2.41 -7.95 -2.99
CA MET A 94 -3.70 -7.36 -2.67
C MET A 94 -4.12 -6.31 -3.70
N VAL A 95 -3.18 -5.48 -4.18
CA VAL A 95 -3.47 -4.52 -5.26
C VAL A 95 -3.91 -5.26 -6.53
N LEU A 96 -3.24 -6.36 -6.88
CA LEU A 96 -3.61 -7.15 -8.06
C LEU A 96 -5.01 -7.76 -7.90
N ALA A 97 -5.32 -8.36 -6.75
CA ALA A 97 -6.62 -8.96 -6.45
C ALA A 97 -7.77 -7.94 -6.46
N LEU A 98 -7.54 -6.75 -5.92
CA LEU A 98 -8.49 -5.64 -5.99
C LEU A 98 -8.69 -5.15 -7.43
N GLY A 99 -7.64 -5.16 -8.26
CA GLY A 99 -7.71 -4.74 -9.66
C GLY A 99 -8.56 -5.63 -10.57
N TYR A 100 -8.90 -6.86 -10.15
CA TYR A 100 -9.90 -7.68 -10.83
C TYR A 100 -11.34 -7.29 -10.47
N ARG A 101 -11.54 -6.62 -9.34
CA ARG A 101 -12.87 -6.27 -8.79
C ARG A 101 -13.23 -4.80 -9.00
N VAL A 102 -12.23 -3.91 -8.96
CA VAL A 102 -12.40 -2.46 -9.08
C VAL A 102 -11.61 -1.94 -10.28
N LYS A 103 -12.33 -1.47 -11.30
CA LYS A 103 -11.71 -0.90 -12.50
C LYS A 103 -11.22 0.52 -12.23
N SER A 104 -9.95 0.80 -12.52
CA SER A 104 -9.37 2.13 -12.46
C SER A 104 -8.22 2.26 -13.47
N ASN A 105 -8.19 3.37 -14.19
CA ASN A 105 -7.07 3.71 -15.09
C ASN A 105 -5.79 3.92 -14.27
N ILE A 106 -5.89 4.59 -13.12
CA ILE A 106 -4.78 4.76 -12.18
C ILE A 106 -4.28 3.40 -11.69
N ALA A 107 -5.17 2.48 -11.34
CA ALA A 107 -4.77 1.14 -10.90
C ALA A 107 -4.02 0.36 -11.99
N THR A 108 -4.34 0.59 -13.26
CA THR A 108 -3.64 -0.04 -14.38
C THR A 108 -2.23 0.51 -14.50
N ASN A 109 -2.06 1.83 -14.53
CA ASN A 109 -0.74 2.47 -14.59
C ASN A 109 0.10 2.18 -13.35
N PHE A 110 -0.52 2.19 -12.17
CA PHE A 110 0.13 1.84 -10.91
C PHE A 110 0.69 0.42 -10.91
N ARG A 111 -0.05 -0.56 -11.45
CA ARG A 111 0.44 -1.96 -11.57
C ARG A 111 1.64 -2.06 -12.51
N ILE A 112 1.62 -1.35 -13.64
CA ILE A 112 2.75 -1.29 -14.58
C ILE A 112 3.98 -0.72 -13.86
N TRP A 113 3.82 0.44 -13.21
CA TRP A 113 4.90 1.07 -12.46
C TRP A 113 5.43 0.17 -11.32
N ALA A 114 4.56 -0.43 -10.53
CA ALA A 114 4.92 -1.28 -9.40
C ALA A 114 5.75 -2.50 -9.81
N THR A 115 5.40 -3.13 -10.93
CA THR A 115 6.13 -4.28 -11.48
C THR A 115 7.49 -3.89 -12.08
N CYS A 116 7.68 -2.63 -12.47
CA CYS A 116 8.97 -2.08 -12.84
C CYS A 116 9.80 -1.67 -11.61
N ALA A 117 9.18 -1.05 -10.61
CA ALA A 117 9.84 -0.55 -9.41
C ALA A 117 10.40 -1.68 -8.53
N GLY A 118 9.75 -2.85 -8.50
CA GLY A 118 10.23 -4.03 -7.77
C GLY A 118 11.38 -4.80 -8.43
N LYS A 119 11.93 -4.33 -9.55
CA LYS A 119 13.05 -4.97 -10.27
C LYS A 119 14.39 -4.21 -10.18
N GLY A 120 14.49 -3.25 -9.26
CA GLY A 120 15.66 -2.39 -9.07
C GLY A 120 16.60 -2.90 -8.00
#